data_AF-A0A2N6ESU6-F1
#
_entry.id   AF-A0A2N6ESU6-F1
#
_cell.length_a   1.000
_cell.length_b   1.000
_cell.length_c   1.000
_cell.angle_alpha   90.00
_cell.angle_beta   90.00
_cell.angle_gamma   90.00
#
_symmetry.space_group_name_H-M   'P 1'
#
loop_
_entity.id
_entity.type
_entity.pdbx_description
1 polymer ?
#
loop_
_entity_poly.entity_id
_entity_poly.type
_entity_poly.pdbx_seq_one_letter_code
_entity_poly.pdbx_strand_id
1 'polypeptide(L)' 'MSDQIVTFEHSLLQHGKDNDRVYLMKVDERDLPEVISFAEKLAAQHHYSKLFAKVPATIENAFFDHGFMEEARVPG' A
#
# COMPACT_ATOMS: atom_id res chain seq x y z
N MET A 1 7.84 -9.23 16.23
CA MET A 1 6.77 -9.78 15.36
C MET A 1 7.27 -9.57 13.96
N SER A 2 7.50 -10.67 13.25
CA SER A 2 8.04 -10.62 11.90
C SER A 2 7.08 -9.95 10.94
N ASP A 3 7.61 -9.46 9.84
CA ASP A 3 6.80 -9.09 8.68
C ASP A 3 5.90 -10.24 8.24
N GLN A 4 4.66 -9.92 7.89
CA GLN A 4 3.67 -10.83 7.37
C GLN A 4 3.09 -10.31 6.06
N ILE A 5 2.68 -11.25 5.20
CA ILE A 5 1.99 -10.98 3.96
C ILE A 5 0.51 -11.28 4.18
N VAL A 6 -0.35 -10.34 3.81
CA VAL A 6 -1.81 -10.45 3.90
C VAL A 6 -2.44 -10.12 2.56
N THR A 7 -3.59 -10.71 2.30
CA THR A 7 -4.39 -10.45 1.10
C THR A 7 -5.59 -9.60 1.46
N PHE A 8 -5.87 -8.59 0.63
CA PHE A 8 -7.14 -7.86 0.63
C PHE A 8 -7.78 -8.10 -0.72
N GLU A 9 -8.82 -8.94 -0.77
CA GLU A 9 -9.47 -9.38 -2.01
C GLU A 9 -8.47 -9.89 -3.07
N HIS A 10 -8.16 -9.11 -4.11
CA HIS A 10 -7.23 -9.47 -5.19
C HIS A 10 -5.83 -8.85 -5.02
N SER A 11 -5.65 -8.03 -3.98
CA SER A 11 -4.44 -7.27 -3.70
C SER A 11 -3.60 -7.91 -2.59
N LEU A 12 -2.29 -7.65 -2.61
CA LEU A 12 -1.32 -8.23 -1.69
C LEU A 12 -0.56 -7.12 -0.95
N LEU A 13 -0.52 -7.22 0.37
CA LEU A 13 0.17 -6.30 1.26
C LEU A 13 1.20 -7.05 2.11
N GLN A 14 2.31 -6.40 2.42
CA GLN A 14 3.25 -6.83 3.44
C GLN A 14 3.29 -5.78 4.55
N HIS A 15 3.27 -6.20 5.81
CA HIS A 15 3.47 -5.28 6.93
C HIS A 15 4.10 -5.98 8.13
N GLY A 16 4.78 -5.22 8.98
CA GLY A 16 5.39 -5.75 10.18
C GLY A 16 6.26 -4.73 10.90
N LYS A 17 6.62 -5.06 12.14
CA LYS A 17 7.44 -4.18 12.97
C LYS A 17 8.91 -4.14 12.53
N ASP A 18 9.36 -5.13 11.78
CA ASP A 18 10.77 -5.20 11.36
C ASP A 18 11.07 -4.12 10.31
N ASN A 19 10.10 -3.81 9.44
CA ASN A 19 10.20 -2.76 8.44
C ASN A 19 9.46 -1.46 8.78
N ASP A 20 8.64 -1.46 9.84
CA ASP A 20 7.85 -0.32 10.34
C ASP A 20 6.99 0.36 9.26
N ARG A 21 6.42 -0.43 8.36
CA ARG A 21 5.66 0.07 7.21
C ARG A 21 4.60 -0.91 6.73
N VAL A 22 3.63 -0.38 6.00
CA VAL A 22 2.76 -1.18 5.12
C VAL A 22 3.25 -1.03 3.69
N TYR A 23 3.50 -2.14 3.00
CA TYR A 23 3.87 -2.18 1.60
C TYR A 23 2.76 -2.84 0.78
N LEU A 24 2.08 -2.06 -0.06
CA LEU A 24 1.19 -2.55 -1.10
C LEU A 24 2.04 -3.15 -2.23
N MET A 25 2.21 -4.48 -2.18
CA MET A 25 3.09 -5.22 -3.09
C MET A 25 2.47 -5.39 -4.48
N LYS A 26 1.17 -5.68 -4.51
CA LYS A 26 0.37 -5.86 -5.72
C LYS A 26 -1.00 -5.24 -5.46
N VAL A 27 -1.41 -4.34 -6.33
CA VAL A 27 -2.70 -3.65 -6.26
C VAL A 27 -3.48 -4.03 -7.49
N ASP A 28 -4.69 -4.54 -7.28
CA ASP A 28 -5.65 -4.79 -8.33
C ASP A 28 -6.62 -3.60 -8.44
N GLU A 29 -6.93 -3.18 -9.66
CA GLU A 29 -7.83 -2.05 -9.92
C GLU A 29 -9.23 -2.25 -9.35
N ARG A 30 -9.67 -3.52 -9.24
CA ARG A 30 -10.98 -3.89 -8.70
C ARG A 30 -11.10 -3.61 -7.21
N ASP A 31 -9.99 -3.48 -6.50
CA ASP A 31 -9.96 -3.26 -5.07
C ASP A 31 -9.76 -1.78 -4.72
N LEU A 32 -9.71 -0.89 -5.72
CA LEU A 32 -9.58 0.55 -5.51
C LEU A 32 -10.95 1.22 -5.32
N PRO A 33 -11.08 2.15 -4.35
CA PRO A 33 -10.03 2.64 -3.44
C PRO A 33 -9.88 1.85 -2.12
N GLU A 34 -10.69 0.83 -1.89
CA GLU A 34 -10.83 0.16 -0.58
C GLU A 34 -9.51 -0.43 -0.05
N VAL A 35 -8.63 -0.92 -0.92
CA VAL A 35 -7.31 -1.44 -0.55
C VAL A 35 -6.40 -0.36 0.05
N ILE A 36 -6.53 0.90 -0.38
CA ILE A 36 -5.78 2.03 0.17
C ILE A 36 -6.26 2.31 1.59
N SER A 37 -7.58 2.41 1.76
CA SER A 37 -8.20 2.57 3.09
C SER A 37 -7.87 1.41 4.03
N PHE A 38 -7.76 0.19 3.52
CA PHE A 38 -7.33 -0.97 4.31
C PHE A 38 -5.87 -0.83 4.79
N ALA A 39 -4.95 -0.41 3.90
CA ALA A 39 -3.56 -0.16 4.25
C ALA A 39 -3.42 0.95 5.32
N GLU A 40 -4.20 2.03 5.21
CA GLU A 40 -4.22 3.12 6.20
C GLU A 40 -4.68 2.64 7.57
N LYS A 41 -5.76 1.86 7.62
CA LYS A 41 -6.24 1.23 8.86
C LYS A 41 -5.16 0.36 9.49
N LEU A 42 -4.47 -0.45 8.68
CA LEU A 42 -3.42 -1.33 9.16
C LEU A 42 -2.24 -0.54 9.75
N ALA A 43 -1.83 0.54 9.08
CA ALA A 43 -0.80 1.44 9.59
C ALA A 43 -1.20 2.11 10.90
N ALA A 44 -2.43 2.62 10.99
CA ALA A 44 -2.94 3.23 12.21
C ALA A 44 -3.04 2.24 13.38
N GLN A 45 -3.55 1.02 13.13
CA GLN A 45 -3.72 -0.04 14.12
C GLN A 45 -2.39 -0.53 14.71
N HIS A 46 -1.35 -0.61 13.88
CA HIS A 46 -0.05 -1.10 14.30
C HIS A 46 0.97 0.01 14.58
N HIS A 47 0.57 1.27 14.40
CA HIS A 47 1.41 2.47 14.54
C HIS A 47 2.65 2.45 13.62
N TYR A 48 2.49 2.00 12.37
CA TYR A 48 3.56 2.05 11.38
C TYR A 48 3.81 3.48 10.91
N SER A 49 5.08 3.82 10.68
CA SER A 49 5.48 5.17 10.28
C SER A 49 5.26 5.48 8.80
N LYS A 50 5.10 4.47 7.94
CA LYS A 50 5.01 4.66 6.49
C LYS A 50 4.04 3.70 5.80
N LEU A 51 3.34 4.22 4.80
CA LEU A 51 2.71 3.44 3.73
C LEU A 51 3.51 3.62 2.45
N PHE A 52 3.70 2.54 1.71
CA PHE A 52 4.40 2.56 0.44
C PHE A 52 3.67 1.66 -0.54
N ALA A 53 3.61 2.07 -1.81
CA ALA A 53 2.97 1.30 -2.87
C ALA A 53 3.83 1.34 -4.12
N LYS A 54 3.92 0.20 -4.81
CA LYS A 54 4.47 0.14 -6.16
C LYS A 54 3.33 -0.19 -7.11
N VAL A 55 2.97 0.76 -7.96
CA VAL A 55 1.78 0.65 -8.82
C VAL A 55 2.06 1.06 -10.27
N PRO A 56 1.29 0.55 -11.24
CA PRO A 56 1.27 1.08 -12.59
C PRO A 56 0.79 2.53 -12.64
N ALA A 57 1.24 3.29 -13.64
CA ALA A 57 0.81 4.68 -13.84
C ALA A 57 -0.69 4.82 -14.13
N THR A 58 -1.35 3.76 -14.58
CA THR A 58 -2.81 3.77 -14.83
C THR A 58 -3.62 4.01 -13.57
N ILE A 59 -3.06 3.73 -12.38
CA ILE A 59 -3.80 3.74 -11.11
C ILE A 59 -3.21 4.70 -10.07
N GLU A 60 -2.14 5.42 -10.41
CA GLU A 60 -1.44 6.32 -9.49
C GLU A 60 -2.32 7.47 -8.97
N ASN A 61 -3.28 7.94 -9.78
CA ASN A 61 -4.19 9.01 -9.38
C ASN A 61 -5.03 8.62 -8.16
N ALA A 62 -5.46 7.35 -8.05
CA ALA A 62 -6.19 6.87 -6.88
C ALA A 62 -5.36 7.00 -5.59
N PHE A 63 -4.03 6.88 -5.69
CA PHE A 63 -3.11 7.06 -4.57
C PHE A 63 -2.88 8.53 -4.25
N PHE A 64 -2.72 9.37 -5.27
CA PHE A 64 -2.57 10.83 -5.09
C PHE A 64 -3.80 11.44 -4.42
N ASP A 65 -5.01 10.99 -4.78
CA ASP A 65 -6.26 11.41 -4.14
C ASP A 65 -6.33 11.04 -2.65
N HIS A 66 -5.54 10.05 -2.21
CA HIS A 66 -5.38 9.64 -0.80
C HIS A 66 -4.11 10.21 -0.16
N GLY A 67 -3.48 11.21 -0.78
CA GLY A 67 -2.34 11.92 -0.19
C GLY A 67 -0.99 11.21 -0.31
N PHE A 68 -0.89 10.15 -1.11
CA PHE A 68 0.42 9.58 -1.46
C PHE A 68 1.21 10.56 -2.32
N MET A 69 2.53 10.49 -2.22
CA MET A 69 3.45 11.24 -3.07
C MET A 69 4.36 10.27 -3.82
N GLU A 70 4.66 10.61 -5.07
CA GLU A 70 5.65 9.86 -5.85
C GLU A 70 7.05 10.07 -5.28
N GLU A 71 7.68 8.99 -4.79
CA GLU A 71 9.09 9.01 -4.38
C GLU A 71 10.03 8.71 -5.54
N ALA A 72 9.58 7.88 -6.49
CA ALA A 72 10.33 7.50 -7.68
C ALA A 72 9.40 6.98 -8.77
N ARG A 73 9.75 7.26 -10.02
CA ARG A 73 9.13 6.67 -11.21
C ARG A 73 10.17 5.91 -12.00
N VAL A 74 9.87 4.65 -12.32
CA VAL A 74 10.68 3.87 -13.25
C VAL A 74 10.14 4.10 -14.66
N PRO A 75 10.90 4.73 -15.57
CA PRO A 75 10.47 4.92 -16.95
C PRO A 75 10.41 3.57 -17.67
N GLY A 76 9.40 3.41 -18.52
CA GLY A 76 9.17 2.25 -19.38
C GLY A 76 8.45 2.69 -20.64
#